data_AF-A0A7H8S7U1-F1
#
_entry.id   AF-A0A7H8S7U1-F1
#
_cell.length_a   1.000
_cell.length_b   1.000
_cell.length_c   1.000
_cell.angle_alpha   90.00
_cell.angle_beta   90.00
_cell.angle_gamma   90.00
#
_symmetry.space_group_name_H-M   'P 1'
#
loop_
_entity.id
_entity.type
_entity.pdbx_description
1 polymer ?
#
loop_
_entity_poly.entity_id
_entity_poly.type
_entity_poly.pdbx_seq_one_letter_code
_entity_poly.pdbx_strand_id
1 'polypeptide(L)'
;MNDGKFNIKLNKDLTGVSDFNLVNRQVNSQMKRLEEDMNRINEDKARKEQEAIQRDKERTKYARQTAENTRHIPEMINLIREGNEINREALELYKEMLNVIKAATEEEAKGMVNDIAEKAKNANENVSTVVSLYNYGRALIKTMSDMNMFG
;
A
#
# COMPACT_ATOMS: atom_id res chain seq x y z
N MET A 1 46.94 89.77 -15.67
CA MET A 1 46.18 89.04 -16.70
C MET A 1 46.38 87.55 -16.46
N ASN A 2 45.26 86.83 -16.38
CA ASN A 2 45.09 85.38 -16.60
C ASN A 2 46.10 84.82 -17.63
N ASP A 3 46.63 83.60 -17.50
CA ASP A 3 45.89 82.36 -17.75
C ASP A 3 46.47 81.16 -16.97
N GLY A 4 45.61 80.50 -16.19
CA GLY A 4 45.89 79.18 -15.64
C GLY A 4 45.92 78.10 -16.71
N LYS A 5 46.80 77.12 -16.54
CA LYS A 5 46.68 75.82 -17.19
C LYS A 5 46.55 74.76 -16.10
N PHE A 6 45.30 74.31 -15.95
CA PHE A 6 44.86 73.23 -15.08
C PHE A 6 45.67 71.96 -15.34
N ASN A 7 46.31 71.44 -14.29
CA ASN A 7 46.85 70.09 -14.29
C ASN A 7 45.70 69.14 -13.95
N ILE A 8 44.96 68.68 -14.96
CA ILE A 8 43.87 67.73 -14.78
C ILE A 8 44.50 66.37 -14.48
N LYS A 9 44.56 65.99 -13.20
CA LYS A 9 44.75 64.59 -12.80
C LYS A 9 43.59 63.79 -13.40
N LEU A 10 43.90 62.96 -14.39
CA LEU A 10 43.00 61.91 -14.88
C LEU A 10 42.73 60.94 -13.73
N ASN A 11 41.63 61.15 -13.01
CA ASN A 11 41.03 60.12 -12.18
C ASN A 11 39.94 59.47 -13.03
N LYS A 12 40.31 58.51 -13.88
CA LYS A 12 39.36 57.69 -14.63
C LYS A 12 39.02 56.46 -13.78
N ASP A 13 37.97 56.60 -13.01
CA ASP A 13 36.97 55.56 -12.71
C ASP A 13 37.47 54.11 -12.72
N LEU A 14 38.04 53.68 -11.59
CA LEU A 14 38.20 52.26 -11.24
C LEU A 14 36.95 51.67 -10.54
N THR A 15 35.88 52.46 -10.39
CA THR A 15 34.64 52.10 -9.68
C THR A 15 33.74 51.16 -10.50
N GLY A 16 33.58 51.40 -11.80
CA GLY A 16 32.68 50.61 -12.65
C GLY A 16 33.10 49.15 -12.88
N VAL A 17 34.41 48.86 -12.89
CA VAL A 17 34.94 47.48 -13.06
C VAL A 17 34.81 46.68 -11.76
N SER A 18 34.92 47.33 -10.59
CA SER A 18 34.75 46.70 -9.28
C SER A 18 33.28 46.32 -9.04
N ASP A 19 32.35 47.20 -9.41
CA ASP A 19 30.91 46.98 -9.24
C ASP A 19 30.38 45.87 -10.16
N PHE A 20 30.84 45.81 -11.42
CA PHE A 20 30.48 44.72 -12.33
C PHE A 20 30.97 43.35 -11.86
N ASN A 21 32.20 43.28 -11.32
CA ASN A 21 32.75 42.05 -10.76
C ASN A 21 32.10 41.62 -9.44
N LEU A 22 31.58 42.58 -8.67
CA LEU A 22 30.80 42.29 -7.46
C LEU A 22 29.41 41.74 -7.83
N VAL A 23 28.74 42.39 -8.79
CA VAL A 23 27.44 41.96 -9.31
C VAL A 23 27.54 40.55 -9.94
N ASN A 24 28.55 40.27 -10.76
CA ASN A 24 28.74 38.93 -11.34
C ASN A 24 28.97 37.85 -10.29
N ARG A 25 29.74 38.14 -9.22
CA ARG A 25 29.94 37.19 -8.11
C ARG A 25 28.64 36.94 -7.35
N GLN A 26 27.84 37.99 -7.12
CA GLN A 26 26.55 37.87 -6.46
C GLN A 26 25.57 37.06 -7.29
N VAL A 27 25.46 37.33 -8.60
CA VAL A 27 24.62 36.56 -9.54
C VAL A 27 25.05 35.09 -9.59
N ASN A 28 26.35 34.80 -9.71
CA ASN A 28 26.84 33.42 -9.72
C ASN A 28 26.54 32.69 -8.40
N SER A 29 26.66 33.37 -7.25
CA SER A 29 26.35 32.78 -5.96
C SER A 29 24.85 32.50 -5.79
N GLN A 30 23.98 33.36 -6.34
CA GLN A 30 22.54 33.15 -6.37
C GLN A 30 22.15 31.99 -7.29
N MET A 31 22.76 31.90 -8.47
CA MET A 31 22.54 30.80 -9.42
C MET A 31 22.97 29.46 -8.83
N LYS A 32 24.11 29.41 -8.12
CA LYS A 32 24.55 28.19 -7.43
C LYS A 32 23.59 27.75 -6.33
N ARG A 33 23.09 28.69 -5.52
CA ARG A 33 22.08 28.40 -4.49
C ARG A 33 20.77 27.92 -5.11
N LEU A 34 20.35 28.53 -6.22
CA LEU A 34 19.16 28.14 -6.96
C LEU A 34 19.31 26.71 -7.52
N GLU A 35 20.48 26.35 -8.05
CA GLU A 35 20.78 25.00 -8.53
C GLU A 35 20.75 23.97 -7.39
N GLU A 36 21.34 24.30 -6.24
CA GLU A 36 21.30 23.45 -5.04
C GLU A 36 19.88 23.30 -4.45
N ASP A 37 19.05 24.35 -4.50
CA ASP A 37 17.64 24.30 -4.11
C ASP A 37 16.82 23.46 -5.09
N MET A 38 17.04 23.63 -6.40
CA MET A 38 16.37 22.84 -7.44
C MET A 38 16.71 21.36 -7.36
N ASN A 39 17.97 21.02 -7.08
CA ASN A 39 18.38 19.63 -6.88
C ASN A 39 17.70 19.02 -5.65
N ARG A 40 17.65 19.74 -4.52
CA ARG A 40 16.92 19.30 -3.32
C ARG A 40 15.42 19.11 -3.57
N ILE A 41 14.79 20.02 -4.32
CA ILE A 41 13.37 19.90 -4.69
C ILE A 41 13.13 18.66 -5.57
N ASN A 42 14.04 18.39 -6.51
CA ASN A 42 13.94 17.21 -7.39
C ASN A 42 14.11 15.91 -6.61
N GLU A 43 15.09 15.85 -5.70
CA GLU A 43 15.29 14.70 -4.80
C GLU A 43 14.09 14.46 -3.89
N ASP A 44 13.54 15.53 -3.30
CA ASP A 44 12.34 15.44 -2.46
C ASP A 44 11.11 14.99 -3.24
N LYS A 45 10.97 15.46 -4.48
CA LYS A 45 9.88 15.03 -5.37
C LYS A 45 10.01 13.56 -5.72
N ALA A 46 11.21 13.09 -6.08
CA ALA A 46 11.48 11.69 -6.37
C ALA A 46 11.20 10.78 -5.15
N ARG A 47 11.62 11.20 -3.95
CA ARG A 47 11.33 10.49 -2.71
C ARG A 47 9.83 10.39 -2.44
N LYS A 48 9.10 11.51 -2.53
CA LYS A 48 7.64 11.54 -2.33
C LYS A 48 6.90 10.66 -3.33
N GLU A 49 7.36 10.62 -4.58
CA GLU A 49 6.80 9.76 -5.61
C GLU A 49 7.04 8.28 -5.31
N GLN A 50 8.24 7.91 -4.86
CA GLN A 50 8.53 6.54 -4.41
C GLN A 50 7.68 6.14 -3.19
N GLU A 51 7.53 7.02 -2.21
CA GLU A 51 6.64 6.78 -1.05
C GLU A 51 5.17 6.66 -1.46
N ALA A 52 4.72 7.44 -2.44
CA ALA A 52 3.36 7.34 -2.98
C ALA A 52 3.14 5.98 -3.69
N ILE A 53 4.09 5.56 -4.52
CA ILE A 53 4.07 4.26 -5.20
C ILE A 53 4.07 3.12 -4.17
N GLN A 54 4.88 3.22 -3.12
CA GLN A 54 4.96 2.19 -2.08
C GLN A 54 3.64 2.09 -1.31
N ARG A 55 3.06 3.22 -0.91
CA ARG A 55 1.73 3.24 -0.27
C ARG A 55 0.63 2.70 -1.17
N ASP A 56 0.69 2.99 -2.47
CA ASP A 56 -0.30 2.48 -3.43
C ASP A 56 -0.19 0.96 -3.60
N LYS A 57 1.03 0.43 -3.66
CA LYS A 57 1.29 -1.03 -3.66
C LYS A 57 0.74 -1.70 -2.39
N GLU A 58 0.99 -1.11 -1.23
CA GLU A 58 0.48 -1.63 0.05
C GLU A 58 -1.04 -1.60 0.09
N ARG A 59 -1.67 -0.49 -0.28
CA ARG A 59 -3.14 -0.38 -0.37
C ARG A 59 -3.73 -1.42 -1.31
N THR A 60 -3.13 -1.60 -2.48
CA THR A 60 -3.55 -2.60 -3.47
C THR A 60 -3.40 -4.01 -2.91
N LYS A 61 -2.31 -4.30 -2.21
CA LYS A 61 -2.09 -5.59 -1.54
C LYS A 61 -3.18 -5.86 -0.51
N TYR A 62 -3.47 -4.90 0.38
CA TYR A 62 -4.53 -5.05 1.38
C TYR A 62 -5.91 -5.21 0.75
N ALA A 63 -6.23 -4.42 -0.28
CA ALA A 63 -7.51 -4.55 -0.99
C ALA A 63 -7.68 -5.93 -1.63
N ARG A 64 -6.60 -6.47 -2.24
CA ARG A 64 -6.60 -7.84 -2.79
C ARG A 64 -6.77 -8.89 -1.70
N GLN A 65 -6.06 -8.77 -0.57
CA GLN A 65 -6.21 -9.69 0.55
C GLN A 65 -7.63 -9.67 1.11
N THR A 66 -8.23 -8.50 1.31
CA THR A 66 -9.63 -8.38 1.73
C THR A 66 -10.56 -9.06 0.72
N ALA A 67 -10.41 -8.75 -0.57
CA ALA A 67 -11.24 -9.35 -1.61
C ALA A 67 -11.10 -10.88 -1.65
N GLU A 68 -9.89 -11.42 -1.57
CA GLU A 68 -9.64 -12.86 -1.52
C GLU A 68 -10.27 -13.51 -0.28
N ASN A 69 -10.16 -12.87 0.88
CA ASN A 69 -10.70 -13.41 2.13
C ASN A 69 -12.23 -13.38 2.16
N THR A 70 -12.86 -12.37 1.55
CA THR A 70 -14.32 -12.21 1.56
C THR A 70 -15.04 -12.81 0.36
N ARG A 71 -14.34 -13.26 -0.68
CA ARG A 71 -14.95 -13.70 -1.96
C ARG A 71 -15.98 -14.81 -1.82
N HIS A 72 -15.89 -15.62 -0.76
CA HIS A 72 -16.76 -16.77 -0.53
C HIS A 72 -18.06 -16.41 0.20
N ILE A 73 -18.13 -15.26 0.87
CA ILE A 73 -19.29 -14.86 1.69
C ILE A 73 -20.60 -14.81 0.88
N PRO A 74 -20.65 -14.21 -0.32
CA PRO A 74 -21.89 -14.14 -1.09
C PRO A 74 -22.44 -15.53 -1.48
N GLU A 75 -21.54 -16.46 -1.85
CA GLU A 75 -21.89 -17.84 -2.16
C GLU A 75 -22.44 -18.56 -0.93
N MET A 76 -21.77 -18.42 0.22
CA MET A 76 -22.23 -18.98 1.50
C MET A 76 -23.63 -18.47 1.87
N ILE A 77 -23.88 -17.16 1.72
CA ILE A 77 -25.20 -16.56 2.00
C ILE A 77 -26.28 -17.19 1.12
N ASN A 78 -26.00 -17.41 -0.16
CA ASN A 78 -26.95 -18.04 -1.08
C ASN A 78 -27.21 -19.51 -0.71
N LEU A 79 -26.20 -20.24 -0.23
CA LEU A 79 -26.37 -21.64 0.18
C LEU A 79 -27.10 -21.76 1.53
N ILE A 80 -26.89 -20.80 2.44
CA ILE A 80 -27.65 -20.69 3.69
C ILE A 80 -29.10 -20.28 3.39
N ARG A 81 -29.33 -19.50 2.32
CA ARG A 81 -30.66 -19.04 1.90
C ARG A 81 -31.13 -19.78 0.67
N GLU A 82 -31.66 -20.98 0.86
CA GLU A 82 -32.30 -21.74 -0.20
C GLU A 82 -33.70 -21.13 -0.50
N GLY A 83 -33.73 -20.16 -1.42
CA GLY A 83 -34.94 -19.38 -1.71
C GLY A 83 -35.24 -18.35 -0.60
N ASN A 84 -36.43 -18.45 0.01
CA ASN A 84 -36.84 -17.58 1.12
C ASN A 84 -36.64 -18.20 2.50
N GLU A 85 -36.13 -19.42 2.58
CA GLU A 85 -35.94 -20.16 3.83
C GLU A 85 -34.47 -20.18 4.23
N ILE A 86 -34.22 -20.37 5.53
CA ILE A 86 -32.87 -20.55 6.06
C ILE A 86 -32.61 -22.06 6.13
N ASN A 87 -31.66 -22.53 5.33
CA ASN A 87 -31.05 -23.83 5.54
C ASN A 87 -30.21 -23.78 6.83
N ARG A 88 -30.81 -24.25 7.93
CA ARG A 88 -30.19 -24.25 9.26
C ARG A 88 -28.99 -25.18 9.33
N GLU A 89 -29.00 -26.27 8.57
CA GLU A 89 -27.93 -27.26 8.58
C GLU A 89 -26.67 -26.70 7.93
N ALA A 90 -26.81 -26.11 6.74
CA ALA A 90 -25.75 -25.34 6.10
C ALA A 90 -25.21 -24.23 7.02
N LEU A 91 -26.09 -23.47 7.69
CA LEU A 91 -25.66 -22.42 8.64
C LEU A 91 -24.81 -22.97 9.79
N GLU A 92 -25.20 -24.07 10.40
CA GLU A 92 -24.44 -24.68 11.49
C GLU A 92 -23.09 -25.23 11.01
N LEU A 93 -23.04 -25.82 9.81
CA LEU A 93 -21.78 -26.27 9.20
C LEU A 93 -20.81 -25.11 8.96
N TYR A 94 -21.30 -23.96 8.49
CA TYR A 94 -20.47 -22.77 8.32
C TYR A 94 -19.99 -22.17 9.66
N LYS A 95 -20.83 -22.21 10.70
CA LYS A 95 -20.41 -21.83 12.06
C LYS A 95 -19.36 -22.78 12.62
N GLU A 96 -19.51 -24.08 12.36
CA GLU A 96 -18.52 -25.07 12.77
C GLU A 96 -17.18 -24.82 12.06
N MET A 97 -17.24 -24.49 10.76
CA MET A 97 -16.07 -24.19 9.93
C MET A 97 -15.24 -23.02 10.49
N LEU A 98 -15.87 -22.03 11.14
CA LEU A 98 -15.14 -20.95 11.81
C LEU A 98 -14.17 -21.45 12.90
N ASN A 99 -14.39 -22.62 13.49
CA ASN A 99 -13.47 -23.17 14.50
C ASN A 99 -12.13 -23.60 13.91
N VAL A 100 -12.02 -23.77 12.58
CA VAL A 100 -10.76 -24.10 11.90
C VAL A 100 -9.66 -23.09 12.22
N ILE A 101 -10.00 -21.81 12.48
CA ILE A 101 -9.02 -20.78 12.85
C ILE A 101 -8.31 -21.04 14.18
N LYS A 102 -8.87 -21.92 15.03
CA LYS A 102 -8.35 -22.25 16.35
C LYS A 102 -7.42 -23.46 16.33
N ALA A 103 -7.26 -24.12 15.19
CA ALA A 103 -6.36 -25.27 15.06
C ALA A 103 -4.92 -24.85 15.36
N ALA A 104 -4.16 -25.73 16.00
CA ALA A 104 -2.77 -25.49 16.36
C ALA A 104 -1.83 -25.67 15.15
N THR A 105 -2.23 -26.50 14.19
CA THR A 105 -1.43 -26.81 13.00
C THR A 105 -2.26 -26.79 11.73
N GLU A 106 -1.61 -26.60 10.58
CA GLU A 106 -2.27 -26.69 9.27
C GLU A 106 -2.88 -28.07 9.02
N GLU A 107 -2.25 -29.13 9.51
CA GLU A 107 -2.74 -30.51 9.34
C GLU A 107 -4.02 -30.75 10.15
N GLU A 108 -4.05 -30.28 11.40
CA GLU A 108 -5.26 -30.30 12.22
C GLU A 108 -6.39 -29.50 11.56
N ALA A 109 -6.06 -28.31 11.04
CA ALA A 109 -7.02 -27.47 10.35
C ALA A 109 -7.61 -28.15 9.11
N LYS A 110 -6.79 -28.85 8.31
CA LYS A 110 -7.24 -29.65 7.17
C LYS A 110 -8.15 -30.81 7.60
N GLY A 111 -7.80 -31.49 8.68
CA GLY A 111 -8.63 -32.54 9.28
C GLY A 111 -10.03 -32.02 9.61
N MET A 112 -10.11 -30.89 10.33
CA MET A 112 -11.38 -30.25 10.67
C MET A 112 -12.21 -29.87 9.43
N VAL A 113 -11.58 -29.33 8.38
CA VAL A 113 -12.28 -28.99 7.13
C VAL A 113 -12.88 -30.24 6.49
N ASN A 114 -12.11 -31.34 6.42
CA ASN A 114 -12.58 -32.59 5.85
C ASN A 114 -13.75 -33.17 6.65
N ASP A 115 -13.65 -33.17 7.98
CA ASP A 115 -14.70 -33.68 8.87
C ASP A 115 -16.02 -32.92 8.68
N ILE A 116 -15.95 -31.58 8.59
CA ILE A 116 -17.14 -30.74 8.40
C ILE A 116 -17.74 -30.95 6.99
N ALA A 117 -16.89 -31.07 5.96
CA ALA A 117 -17.36 -31.37 4.61
C ALA A 117 -17.99 -32.77 4.50
N GLU A 118 -17.48 -33.74 5.26
CA GLU A 118 -18.06 -35.08 5.34
C GLU A 118 -19.40 -35.07 6.09
N LYS A 119 -19.52 -34.30 7.17
CA LYS A 119 -20.82 -34.06 7.83
C LYS A 119 -21.85 -33.49 6.86
N ALA A 120 -21.47 -32.51 6.05
CA ALA A 120 -22.35 -31.93 5.03
C ALA A 120 -22.81 -33.00 4.03
N LYS A 121 -21.89 -33.84 3.54
CA LYS A 121 -22.24 -34.96 2.66
C LYS A 121 -23.21 -35.94 3.32
N ASN A 122 -23.01 -36.26 4.60
CA ASN A 122 -23.85 -37.18 5.36
C ASN A 122 -25.24 -36.59 5.69
N ALA A 123 -25.34 -35.27 5.77
CA ALA A 123 -26.59 -34.51 5.89
C ALA A 123 -27.41 -34.46 4.59
N ASN A 124 -26.91 -35.04 3.48
CA ASN A 124 -27.47 -34.89 2.13
C ASN A 124 -27.49 -33.43 1.64
N GLU A 125 -26.57 -32.59 2.12
CA GLU A 125 -26.38 -31.26 1.54
C GLU A 125 -25.95 -31.37 0.08
N ASN A 126 -26.32 -30.36 -0.71
CA ASN A 126 -25.98 -30.35 -2.11
C ASN A 126 -24.46 -30.24 -2.32
N VAL A 127 -23.97 -30.73 -3.47
CA VAL A 127 -22.53 -30.73 -3.79
C VAL A 127 -21.95 -29.31 -3.76
N SER A 128 -22.74 -28.29 -4.08
CA SER A 128 -22.30 -26.89 -4.03
C SER A 128 -22.02 -26.43 -2.59
N THR A 129 -22.84 -26.84 -1.61
CA THR A 129 -22.60 -26.61 -0.17
C THR A 129 -21.28 -27.23 0.26
N VAL A 130 -21.05 -28.50 -0.11
CA VAL A 130 -19.81 -29.21 0.23
C VAL A 130 -18.58 -28.51 -0.37
N VAL A 131 -18.64 -28.14 -1.65
CA VAL A 131 -17.55 -27.42 -2.33
C VAL A 131 -17.30 -26.04 -1.71
N SER A 132 -18.37 -25.31 -1.36
CA SER A 132 -18.25 -23.99 -0.75
C SER A 132 -17.64 -24.09 0.66
N LEU A 133 -17.99 -25.11 1.45
CA LEU A 133 -17.35 -25.41 2.73
C LEU A 133 -15.83 -25.65 2.57
N TYR A 134 -15.41 -26.44 1.58
CA TYR A 134 -13.98 -26.63 1.30
C TYR A 134 -13.26 -25.32 0.95
N ASN A 135 -13.87 -24.50 0.10
CA ASN A 135 -13.30 -23.22 -0.32
C ASN A 135 -13.18 -22.26 0.86
N TYR A 136 -14.21 -22.20 1.71
CA TYR A 136 -14.19 -21.39 2.90
C TYR A 136 -13.17 -21.89 3.92
N GLY A 137 -13.13 -23.19 4.18
CA GLY A 137 -12.14 -23.83 5.05
C GLY A 137 -10.69 -23.52 4.61
N ARG A 138 -10.40 -23.57 3.31
CA ARG A 138 -9.09 -23.17 2.76
C ARG A 138 -8.75 -21.70 3.04
N ALA A 139 -9.73 -20.79 2.91
CA ALA A 139 -9.52 -19.39 3.24
C ALA A 139 -9.23 -19.18 4.74
N LEU A 140 -9.89 -19.94 5.61
CA LEU A 140 -9.64 -19.92 7.05
C LEU A 140 -8.27 -20.50 7.40
N ILE A 141 -7.84 -21.59 6.76
CA ILE A 141 -6.49 -22.13 6.92
C ILE A 141 -5.43 -21.09 6.54
N LYS A 142 -5.60 -20.42 5.39
CA LYS A 142 -4.69 -19.34 4.97
C LYS A 142 -4.66 -18.23 6.02
N THR A 143 -5.82 -17.81 6.52
CA THR A 143 -5.92 -16.77 7.56
C THR A 143 -5.24 -17.20 8.87
N MET A 144 -5.44 -18.44 9.30
CA MET A 144 -4.79 -19.02 10.48
C MET A 144 -3.27 -19.04 10.32
N SER A 145 -2.77 -19.50 9.17
CA SER A 145 -1.33 -19.51 8.87
C SER A 145 -0.75 -18.10 8.84
N ASP A 146 -1.46 -17.14 8.25
CA ASP A 146 -1.06 -15.73 8.25
C ASP A 146 -0.99 -15.18 9.69
N MET A 147 -1.95 -15.49 10.56
CA MET A 147 -1.93 -15.07 11.98
C MET A 147 -0.76 -15.68 12.75
N ASN A 148 -0.49 -16.98 12.56
CA ASN A 148 0.60 -17.67 13.26
C ASN A 148 2.00 -17.21 12.81
N MET A 149 2.14 -16.62 11.61
CA MET A 149 3.41 -16.03 11.15
C MET A 149 3.75 -14.67 11.80
N PHE A 150 2.80 -14.05 12.51
CA PHE A 150 3.02 -12.79 13.24
C PHE A 150 3.08 -12.98 14.77
N GLY A 151 2.99 -14.23 15.25
CA GLY A 151 3.05 -14.61 16.67
C GLY A 151 4.44 -14.97 17.15
#